data_AF-A0A2G3K0R3-F1
#
_entry.id   AF-A0A2G3K0R3-F1
#
_cell.length_a   1.000
_cell.length_b   1.000
_cell.length_c   1.000
_cell.angle_alpha   90.00
_cell.angle_beta   90.00
_cell.angle_gamma   90.00
#
_symmetry.space_group_name_H-M   'P 1'
#
loop_
_entity.id
_entity.type
_entity.pdbx_description
1 polymer ?
#
loop_
_entity_poly.entity_id
_entity_poly.type
_entity_poly.pdbx_seq_one_letter_code
_entity_poly.pdbx_strand_id
1 'polypeptide(L)'
;MDARNKTELVVMGGMLALSLAAPFAHAGSVTSCSGDVKAQQADIQSSAAGGYVLEAFKLNCSANVVLAYDGDATAVGVKSASKKGMHTFGGSSNGGSVKQCEPTSVNTANITLTASITTGC
;
A
#
# COMPACT_ATOMS: atom_id res chain seq x y z
N MET A 1 61.51 -1.88 -3.31
CA MET A 1 60.17 -2.50 -3.32
C MET A 1 59.23 -1.50 -2.67
N ASP A 2 58.54 -0.76 -3.53
CA ASP A 2 57.92 0.53 -3.24
C ASP A 2 56.49 0.34 -2.73
N ALA A 3 56.21 0.83 -1.52
CA ALA A 3 54.95 0.61 -0.80
C ALA A 3 53.84 1.60 -1.20
N ARG A 4 54.06 2.42 -2.24
CA ARG A 4 53.19 3.56 -2.58
C ARG A 4 52.05 3.24 -3.55
N ASN A 5 52.06 2.09 -4.21
CA ASN A 5 51.09 1.78 -5.28
C ASN A 5 49.89 0.92 -4.85
N LYS A 6 49.75 0.58 -3.56
CA LYS A 6 48.67 -0.30 -3.08
C LYS A 6 47.44 0.44 -2.54
N THR A 7 47.52 1.75 -2.35
CA THR A 7 46.47 2.55 -1.69
C THR A 7 45.39 3.07 -2.64
N GLU A 8 45.68 3.23 -3.94
CA GLU A 8 44.70 3.76 -4.90
C GLU A 8 43.65 2.72 -5.33
N LEU A 9 44.02 1.43 -5.37
CA LEU A 9 43.12 0.37 -5.83
C LEU A 9 41.99 0.06 -4.83
N VAL A 10 42.15 0.42 -3.56
CA VAL A 10 41.16 0.14 -2.51
C VAL A 10 40.03 1.17 -2.50
N VAL A 11 40.27 2.39 -2.98
CA VAL A 11 39.26 3.47 -2.96
C VAL A 11 38.34 3.41 -4.18
N MET A 12 38.82 2.97 -5.35
CA MET A 12 37.99 2.84 -6.56
C MET A 12 37.14 1.56 -6.62
N GLY A 13 37.50 0.49 -5.90
CA GLY A 13 36.70 -0.74 -5.83
C GLY A 13 35.49 -0.69 -4.89
N GLY A 14 35.41 0.34 -4.02
CA GLY A 14 34.41 0.41 -2.95
C GLY A 14 33.07 1.05 -3.33
N MET A 15 32.96 1.75 -4.47
CA MET A 15 31.74 2.50 -4.83
C MET A 15 30.72 1.71 -5.67
N LEU A 16 31.06 0.52 -6.17
CA LEU A 16 30.16 -0.24 -7.06
C LEU A 16 29.21 -1.20 -6.30
N ALA A 17 29.40 -1.41 -5.00
CA ALA A 17 28.65 -2.41 -4.23
C ALA A 17 27.50 -1.85 -3.39
N LEU A 18 27.23 -0.54 -3.44
CA LEU A 18 26.23 0.11 -2.58
C LEU A 18 25.00 0.65 -3.33
N SER A 19 24.64 0.06 -4.46
CA SER A 19 23.44 0.45 -5.23
C SER A 19 22.37 -0.65 -5.34
N LEU A 20 22.55 -1.81 -4.71
CA LEU A 20 21.68 -2.99 -4.97
C LEU A 20 20.61 -3.28 -3.92
N ALA A 21 20.33 -2.40 -2.97
CA ALA A 21 19.17 -2.55 -2.11
C ALA A 21 18.73 -1.19 -1.57
N ALA A 22 18.08 -0.39 -2.40
CA ALA A 22 17.08 0.51 -1.84
C ALA A 22 15.90 -0.37 -1.42
N PRO A 23 15.60 -0.56 -0.12
CA PRO A 23 14.33 -1.12 0.24
C PRO A 23 13.29 -0.11 -0.22
N PHE A 24 12.53 -0.45 -1.26
CA PHE A 24 11.27 0.23 -1.53
C PHE A 24 10.44 -0.01 -0.26
N ALA A 25 10.37 1.02 0.59
CA ALA A 25 9.61 0.96 1.83
C ALA A 25 8.14 0.83 1.45
N HIS A 26 7.65 -0.40 1.37
CA HIS A 26 6.24 -0.68 1.15
C HIS A 26 5.50 -0.29 2.43
N ALA A 27 4.71 0.78 2.35
CA ALA A 27 3.76 1.10 3.40
C ALA A 27 2.67 0.03 3.33
N GLY A 28 2.78 -1.02 4.15
CA GLY A 28 1.81 -2.11 4.18
C GLY A 28 0.38 -1.60 4.40
N SER A 29 -0.60 -2.41 4.00
CA SER A 29 -2.00 -1.97 3.91
C SER A 29 -2.50 -1.23 5.16
N VAL A 30 -3.10 -0.07 4.90
CA VAL A 30 -3.70 0.81 5.89
C VAL A 30 -5.21 0.64 5.84
N THR A 31 -5.83 0.33 6.98
CA THR A 31 -7.28 0.42 7.13
C THR A 31 -7.67 1.88 7.34
N SER A 32 -8.33 2.46 6.35
CA SER A 32 -8.81 3.84 6.39
C SER A 32 -10.17 3.95 7.06
N CYS A 33 -11.14 3.16 6.64
CA CYS A 33 -12.46 3.11 7.27
C CYS A 33 -12.61 1.73 7.94
N SER A 34 -12.95 1.70 9.23
CA SER A 34 -13.14 0.45 9.99
C SER A 34 -14.59 -0.04 10.01
N GLY A 35 -15.53 0.76 9.51
CA GLY A 35 -16.97 0.53 9.61
C GLY A 35 -17.46 0.54 11.06
N ASP A 36 -17.50 1.70 11.71
CA ASP A 36 -17.91 1.84 13.12
C ASP A 36 -19.44 1.97 13.29
N VAL A 37 -19.94 2.12 14.52
CA VAL A 37 -21.36 2.41 14.79
C VAL A 37 -21.75 3.81 14.30
N LYS A 38 -20.77 4.70 14.09
CA LYS A 38 -20.95 6.07 13.60
C LYS A 38 -20.06 6.39 12.41
N ALA A 39 -20.45 7.40 11.64
CA ALA A 39 -19.57 7.97 10.63
C ALA A 39 -18.29 8.50 11.31
N GLN A 40 -17.16 8.31 10.64
CA GLN A 40 -15.84 8.63 11.16
C GLN A 40 -15.02 9.35 10.09
N GLN A 41 -13.97 10.02 10.52
CA GLN A 41 -13.00 10.62 9.61
C GLN A 41 -11.72 9.81 9.66
N ALA A 42 -11.24 9.39 8.49
CA ALA A 42 -9.98 8.68 8.32
C ALA A 42 -8.90 9.65 7.87
N ASP A 43 -7.78 9.65 8.57
CA ASP A 43 -6.62 10.43 8.18
C ASP A 43 -5.74 9.60 7.24
N ILE A 44 -5.69 10.01 5.97
CA ILE A 44 -4.85 9.39 4.95
C ILE A 44 -3.56 10.20 4.87
N GLN A 45 -2.46 9.59 5.30
CA GLN A 45 -1.17 10.26 5.29
C GLN A 45 -0.56 10.18 3.89
N SER A 46 0.11 11.26 3.48
CA SER A 46 1.07 11.13 2.40
C SER A 46 2.25 10.28 2.86
N SER A 47 2.75 9.43 1.98
CA SER A 47 3.93 8.63 2.31
C SER A 47 5.17 9.46 1.97
N ALA A 48 5.88 9.91 3.00
CA ALA A 48 7.15 10.62 2.86
C ALA A 48 8.25 9.79 2.16
N ALA A 49 8.05 8.47 2.01
CA ALA A 49 8.99 7.51 1.44
C ALA A 49 8.50 6.90 0.11
N GLY A 50 7.85 7.70 -0.75
CA GLY A 50 7.45 7.24 -2.09
C GLY A 50 6.27 6.26 -2.04
N GLY A 51 5.20 6.62 -1.36
CA GLY A 51 3.91 5.93 -1.52
C GLY A 51 2.99 6.69 -2.47
N TYR A 52 1.91 6.03 -2.88
CA TYR A 52 1.03 6.52 -3.93
C TYR A 52 0.30 7.82 -3.58
N VAL A 53 0.01 8.03 -2.28
CA VAL A 53 -0.64 9.24 -1.79
C VAL A 53 0.41 10.35 -1.65
N LEU A 54 0.34 11.34 -2.54
CA LEU A 54 1.28 12.46 -2.59
C LEU A 54 1.00 13.51 -1.51
N GLU A 55 -0.28 13.78 -1.25
CA GLU A 55 -0.74 14.80 -0.31
C GLU A 55 -1.65 14.17 0.74
N ALA A 56 -1.42 14.50 2.01
CA ALA A 56 -2.24 13.99 3.10
C ALA A 56 -3.65 14.58 3.04
N PHE A 57 -4.68 13.77 3.30
CA PHE A 57 -6.06 14.22 3.26
C PHE A 57 -6.92 13.50 4.29
N LYS A 58 -8.10 14.07 4.54
CA LYS A 58 -9.10 13.48 5.43
C LYS A 58 -10.28 12.95 4.63
N LEU A 59 -10.62 11.69 4.84
CA LEU A 59 -11.75 11.02 4.20
C LEU A 59 -12.90 10.86 5.21
N ASN A 60 -14.10 11.31 4.85
CA ASN A 60 -15.30 11.02 5.65
C ASN A 60 -15.83 9.63 5.29
N CYS A 61 -15.78 8.71 6.25
CA CYS A 61 -16.28 7.35 6.14
C CYS A 61 -17.69 7.25 6.75
N SER A 62 -18.62 6.65 6.01
CA SER A 62 -19.91 6.25 6.58
C SER A 62 -19.72 5.15 7.63
N ALA A 63 -20.61 5.08 8.62
CA ALA A 63 -20.60 4.07 9.68
C ALA A 63 -20.48 2.63 9.13
N ASN A 64 -21.12 2.34 8.00
CA ASN A 64 -21.16 0.98 7.48
C ASN A 64 -20.07 0.67 6.45
N VAL A 65 -19.22 1.64 6.10
CA VAL A 65 -18.19 1.46 5.09
C VAL A 65 -16.89 1.05 5.76
N VAL A 66 -16.34 -0.06 5.29
CA VAL A 66 -14.98 -0.45 5.59
C VAL A 66 -14.16 -0.21 4.32
N LEU A 67 -12.97 0.34 4.46
CA LEU A 67 -12.09 0.65 3.33
C LEU A 67 -10.64 0.51 3.79
N ALA A 68 -9.85 -0.20 3.00
CA ALA A 68 -8.41 -0.28 3.15
C ALA A 68 -7.73 0.02 1.81
N TYR A 69 -6.52 0.54 1.88
CA TYR A 69 -5.66 0.69 0.71
C TYR A 69 -4.26 0.17 1.02
N ASP A 70 -3.51 -0.11 -0.02
CA ASP A 70 -2.10 -0.46 0.00
C ASP A 70 -1.45 0.22 -1.18
N GLY A 71 -0.21 0.67 -1.06
CA GLY A 71 0.39 1.46 -2.13
C GLY A 71 1.90 1.64 -2.03
N ASP A 72 2.51 1.76 -3.20
CA ASP A 72 3.91 2.12 -3.40
C ASP A 72 4.02 3.38 -4.27
N ALA A 73 5.22 3.73 -4.72
CA ALA A 73 5.49 4.95 -5.48
C ALA A 73 4.78 5.00 -6.84
N THR A 74 4.30 3.86 -7.33
CA THR A 74 3.84 3.65 -8.70
C THR A 74 2.41 3.13 -8.78
N ALA A 75 1.94 2.44 -7.74
CA ALA A 75 0.64 1.79 -7.75
C ALA A 75 -0.08 1.87 -6.40
N VAL A 76 -1.41 1.77 -6.47
CA VAL A 76 -2.29 1.63 -5.30
C VAL A 76 -3.29 0.50 -5.54
N GLY A 77 -3.51 -0.31 -4.52
CA GLY A 77 -4.64 -1.21 -4.39
C GLY A 77 -5.63 -0.66 -3.38
N VAL A 78 -6.92 -0.72 -3.69
CA VAL A 78 -7.99 -0.31 -2.78
C VAL A 78 -8.99 -1.44 -2.66
N LYS A 79 -9.45 -1.69 -1.43
CA LYS A 79 -10.50 -2.65 -1.11
C LYS A 79 -11.55 -1.99 -0.24
N SER A 80 -12.82 -2.18 -0.59
CA SER A 80 -13.96 -1.59 0.12
C SER A 80 -15.10 -2.59 0.29
N ALA A 81 -15.89 -2.38 1.34
CA ALA A 81 -16.98 -3.23 1.72
C ALA A 81 -18.03 -2.44 2.51
N SER A 82 -19.25 -2.95 2.48
CA SER A 82 -20.31 -2.50 3.38
C SER A 82 -20.55 -3.58 4.43
N LYS A 83 -20.68 -3.20 5.70
CA LYS A 83 -21.14 -4.09 6.78
C LYS A 83 -22.52 -4.72 6.50
N LYS A 84 -23.32 -4.05 5.65
CA LYS A 84 -24.63 -4.53 5.19
C LYS A 84 -24.56 -5.34 3.89
N GLY A 85 -23.38 -5.41 3.28
CA GLY A 85 -23.13 -6.10 2.02
C GLY A 85 -22.57 -7.50 2.24
N MET A 86 -22.72 -8.34 1.21
CA MET A 86 -22.22 -9.71 1.20
C MET A 86 -20.95 -9.89 0.36
N HIS A 87 -20.33 -8.79 -0.08
CA HIS A 87 -19.18 -8.80 -0.96
C HIS A 87 -18.21 -7.68 -0.60
N THR A 88 -16.92 -7.96 -0.79
CA THR A 88 -15.89 -6.91 -0.86
C THR A 88 -15.54 -6.67 -2.32
N PHE A 89 -15.22 -5.42 -2.63
CA PHE A 89 -14.82 -4.99 -3.97
C PHE A 89 -13.43 -4.40 -3.91
N GLY A 90 -12.57 -4.85 -4.82
CA GLY A 90 -11.18 -4.41 -4.92
C GLY A 90 -10.88 -3.91 -6.32
N GLY A 91 -9.95 -2.96 -6.40
CA GLY A 91 -9.34 -2.50 -7.66
C GLY A 91 -7.91 -2.06 -7.42
N SER A 92 -7.12 -2.04 -8.50
CA SER A 92 -5.73 -1.56 -8.47
C SER A 92 -5.44 -0.69 -9.69
N SER A 93 -4.57 0.30 -9.50
CA SER A 93 -4.04 1.12 -10.60
C SER A 93 -3.03 0.38 -11.49
N ASN A 94 -2.50 -0.77 -11.04
CA ASN A 94 -1.49 -1.56 -11.76
C ASN A 94 -2.07 -2.42 -12.89
N GLY A 95 -3.38 -2.35 -13.12
CA GLY A 95 -4.08 -3.09 -14.17
C GLY A 95 -5.23 -3.90 -13.60
N GLY A 96 -6.41 -3.28 -13.53
CA GLY A 96 -7.64 -3.98 -13.16
C GLY A 96 -8.86 -3.07 -13.22
N SER A 97 -10.01 -3.68 -13.52
CA SER A 97 -11.32 -3.11 -13.20
C SER A 97 -11.66 -3.38 -11.73
N VAL A 98 -12.59 -2.60 -11.18
CA VAL A 98 -13.17 -2.93 -9.87
C VAL A 98 -13.90 -4.26 -10.01
N LYS A 99 -13.55 -5.22 -9.16
CA LYS A 99 -14.14 -6.56 -9.15
C LYS A 99 -14.52 -6.99 -7.75
N GLN A 100 -15.42 -7.96 -7.68
CA GLN A 100 -15.69 -8.68 -6.44
C GLN A 100 -14.46 -9.52 -6.06
N CYS A 101 -14.07 -9.48 -4.79
CA CYS A 101 -12.90 -10.24 -4.32
C CYS A 101 -13.22 -11.70 -4.00
N GLU A 102 -14.45 -11.97 -3.56
CA GLU A 102 -14.91 -13.32 -3.26
C GLU A 102 -15.54 -13.98 -4.51
N PRO A 103 -15.42 -15.30 -4.68
CA PRO A 103 -16.12 -16.01 -5.76
C PRO A 103 -17.64 -16.10 -5.52
N THR A 104 -18.09 -15.96 -4.27
CA THR A 104 -19.49 -16.10 -3.85
C THR A 104 -19.84 -15.09 -2.75
N SER A 105 -21.13 -14.98 -2.41
CA SER A 105 -21.59 -14.12 -1.31
C SER A 105 -21.12 -14.63 0.05
N VAL A 106 -20.59 -13.73 0.87
CA VAL A 106 -20.15 -13.99 2.24
C VAL A 106 -21.15 -13.43 3.26
N ASN A 107 -21.24 -14.09 4.41
CA ASN A 107 -22.18 -13.73 5.47
C ASN A 107 -21.84 -12.38 6.12
N THR A 108 -20.58 -11.96 6.06
CA THR A 108 -20.13 -10.64 6.50
C THR A 108 -18.92 -10.23 5.66
N ALA A 109 -19.06 -9.16 4.89
CA ALA A 109 -17.97 -8.58 4.13
C ALA A 109 -17.00 -7.85 5.09
N ASN A 110 -16.05 -8.58 5.67
CA ASN A 110 -15.03 -8.02 6.57
C ASN A 110 -13.77 -7.69 5.78
N ILE A 111 -13.33 -6.43 5.87
CA ILE A 111 -11.98 -6.05 5.43
C ILE A 111 -10.99 -6.31 6.57
N THR A 112 -10.89 -7.57 6.98
CA THR A 112 -9.69 -8.06 7.67
C THR A 112 -8.60 -8.41 6.66
N LEU A 113 -8.91 -8.30 5.36
CA LEU A 113 -8.02 -8.62 4.25
C LEU A 113 -7.39 -7.34 3.69
N THR A 114 -6.09 -7.24 3.88
CA THR A 114 -5.13 -6.33 3.23
C THR A 114 -5.51 -6.07 1.77
N ALA A 115 -5.59 -4.79 1.37
CA ALA A 115 -5.70 -4.46 -0.05
C ALA A 115 -4.39 -4.89 -0.75
N SER A 116 -4.48 -5.44 -1.96
CA SER A 116 -3.29 -5.82 -2.74
C SER A 116 -3.03 -4.79 -3.83
N ILE A 117 -1.80 -4.28 -3.93
CA ILE A 117 -1.38 -3.43 -5.05
C ILE A 117 -1.49 -4.13 -6.41
N THR A 118 -1.55 -5.46 -6.47
CA THR A 118 -1.65 -6.18 -7.75
C THR A 118 -3.09 -6.27 -8.25
N THR A 119 -4.07 -6.55 -7.38
CA THR A 119 -5.46 -6.77 -7.83
C THR A 119 -6.55 -6.05 -7.03
N GLY A 120 -6.19 -5.32 -5.98
CA GLY A 120 -7.11 -4.74 -4.99
C GLY A 120 -7.72 -5.77 -4.04
N CYS A 121 -7.70 -7.04 -4.45
CA CYS A 121 -7.92 -8.25 -3.67
C CYS A 121 -6.58 -9.02 -3.62
#